data_AF-A0A2C5Z8E6-F1
#
_entry.id   AF-A0A2C5Z8E6-F1
#
_cell.length_a   1.000
_cell.length_b   1.000
_cell.length_c   1.000
_cell.angle_alpha   90.00
_cell.angle_beta   90.00
_cell.angle_gamma   90.00
#
_symmetry.space_group_name_H-M   'P 1'
#
loop_
_entity.id
_entity.type
_entity.pdbx_description
1 polymer ?
#
loop_
_entity_poly.entity_id
_entity_poly.type
_entity_poly.pdbx_seq_one_letter_code
_entity_poly.pdbx_strand_id
1 'polypeptide(L)'
;MLPKLLTLLSLLFTASATHAELANSTRDVTLDLSHGAKVKYSNVPAAFTDQDIQHADLVGMTQTFSNGETWLTLDGKRLFLSPPDEQDQWNSTESTSEWPLMSPSELRPALARFPSYKELEAQWNSARGDSTLRRRDRAGCAKQQVSWEEVQVLLSAA
;
A
#
# COMPACT_ATOMS: atom_id res chain seq x y z
N MET A 1 29.08 -60.13 31.19
CA MET A 1 29.50 -58.71 31.07
C MET A 1 29.31 -58.28 29.62
N LEU A 2 28.18 -57.64 29.33
CA LEU A 2 27.92 -56.80 28.16
C LEU A 2 26.78 -55.87 28.61
N PRO A 3 26.92 -54.55 28.42
CA PRO A 3 25.91 -53.92 27.59
C PRO A 3 26.56 -52.93 26.62
N LYS A 4 26.08 -52.98 25.38
CA LYS A 4 26.41 -52.04 24.32
C LYS A 4 25.10 -51.39 23.89
N LEU A 5 25.16 -50.07 23.74
CA LEU A 5 24.21 -49.18 23.08
C LEU A 5 22.88 -48.87 23.79
N LEU A 6 22.82 -47.68 24.38
CA LEU A 6 21.73 -46.74 24.09
C LEU A 6 22.16 -45.34 24.54
N THR A 7 22.42 -44.46 23.56
CA THR A 7 22.42 -43.02 23.80
C THR A 7 21.90 -42.35 22.53
N LEU A 8 20.57 -42.23 22.47
CA LEU A 8 19.87 -41.31 21.59
C LEU A 8 20.09 -39.91 22.17
N LEU A 9 21.02 -39.14 21.60
CA LEU A 9 21.08 -37.71 21.83
C LEU A 9 20.46 -37.01 20.62
N SER A 10 19.17 -36.69 20.76
CA SER A 10 18.43 -35.86 19.81
C SER A 10 19.11 -34.50 19.73
N LEU A 11 19.86 -34.24 18.65
CA LEU A 11 20.24 -32.88 18.31
C LEU A 11 18.99 -32.13 17.89
N LEU A 12 18.56 -31.25 18.78
CA LEU A 12 17.57 -30.20 18.54
C LEU A 12 17.97 -29.44 17.27
N PHE A 13 17.03 -29.39 16.33
CA PHE A 13 17.06 -28.48 15.19
C PHE A 13 17.29 -27.05 15.69
N THR A 14 18.46 -26.47 15.40
CA THR A 14 18.63 -25.03 15.40
C THR A 14 17.96 -24.47 14.14
N ALA A 15 16.63 -24.36 14.18
CA ALA A 15 15.90 -23.45 13.30
C ALA A 15 16.03 -22.04 13.89
N SER A 16 17.20 -21.44 13.72
CA SER A 16 17.42 -20.02 13.98
C SER A 16 17.79 -19.33 12.69
N ALA A 17 17.26 -18.12 12.54
CA ALA A 17 17.44 -17.17 11.45
C ALA A 17 16.58 -17.37 10.19
N THR A 18 15.31 -16.94 10.27
CA THR A 18 14.62 -16.32 9.11
C THR A 18 13.70 -15.14 9.46
N HIS A 19 13.63 -14.69 10.73
CA HIS A 19 12.72 -13.58 11.10
C HIS A 19 13.32 -12.17 10.94
N ALA A 20 14.60 -12.03 10.62
CA ALA A 20 15.26 -10.73 10.54
C ALA A 20 15.41 -10.16 9.11
N GLU A 21 15.26 -10.98 8.07
CA GLU A 21 15.48 -10.55 6.67
C GLU A 21 14.19 -10.09 5.96
N LEU A 22 13.02 -10.33 6.57
CA LEU A 22 11.73 -9.89 6.02
C LEU A 22 11.38 -8.43 6.37
N ALA A 23 12.17 -7.77 7.24
CA ALA A 23 11.80 -6.49 7.82
C ALA A 23 11.94 -5.29 6.85
N ASN A 24 12.61 -5.46 5.71
CA ASN A 24 12.84 -4.35 4.77
C ASN A 24 12.74 -4.72 3.28
N SER A 25 12.09 -5.85 2.96
CA SER A 25 11.87 -6.24 1.56
C SER A 25 10.67 -5.49 0.99
N THR A 26 10.86 -4.81 -0.14
CA THR A 26 9.80 -4.20 -0.93
C THR A 26 9.53 -5.00 -2.20
N ARG A 27 8.33 -4.85 -2.76
CA ARG A 27 7.89 -5.46 -4.02
C ARG A 27 7.17 -4.46 -4.90
N ASP A 28 7.14 -4.76 -6.19
CA ASP A 28 6.21 -4.13 -7.13
C ASP A 28 4.89 -4.91 -7.12
N VAL A 29 3.77 -4.19 -7.25
CA VAL A 29 2.43 -4.75 -7.25
C VAL A 29 1.63 -4.13 -8.38
N THR A 30 0.93 -4.97 -9.15
CA THR A 30 -0.09 -4.53 -10.09
C THR A 30 -1.44 -5.04 -9.59
N LEU A 31 -2.34 -4.13 -9.24
CA LEU A 31 -3.67 -4.46 -8.74
C LEU A 31 -4.72 -4.14 -9.80
N ASP A 32 -5.68 -5.05 -9.95
CA ASP A 32 -6.95 -4.72 -10.60
C ASP A 32 -7.81 -4.00 -9.57
N LEU A 33 -7.88 -2.68 -9.68
CA LEU A 33 -8.87 -1.93 -8.95
C LEU A 33 -10.20 -2.26 -9.62
N SER A 34 -11.13 -2.79 -8.81
CA SER A 34 -12.53 -3.00 -9.17
C SER A 34 -12.94 -1.93 -10.18
N HIS A 35 -13.52 -2.34 -11.32
CA HIS A 35 -13.73 -1.55 -12.57
C HIS A 35 -12.68 -1.76 -13.69
N GLY A 36 -11.73 -2.67 -13.53
CA GLY A 36 -10.88 -3.14 -14.65
C GLY A 36 -9.76 -2.17 -15.03
N ALA A 37 -9.40 -1.28 -14.10
CA ALA A 37 -8.22 -0.43 -14.19
C ALA A 37 -7.09 -1.12 -13.43
N LYS A 38 -6.00 -1.45 -14.14
CA LYS A 38 -4.79 -1.99 -13.52
C LYS A 38 -3.93 -0.83 -13.06
N VAL A 39 -3.68 -0.75 -11.76
CA VAL A 39 -2.81 0.25 -11.17
C VAL A 39 -1.53 -0.41 -10.68
N LYS A 40 -0.40 0.20 -11.03
CA LYS A 40 0.92 -0.25 -10.62
C LYS A 40 1.42 0.56 -9.42
N TYR A 41 2.02 -0.15 -8.49
CA TYR A 41 2.70 0.40 -7.33
C TYR A 41 4.09 -0.21 -7.21
N SER A 42 5.07 0.62 -6.90
CA SER A 42 6.44 0.23 -6.59
C SER A 42 6.79 0.57 -5.14
N ASN A 43 7.86 -0.04 -4.63
CA ASN A 43 8.31 0.12 -3.26
C ASN A 43 7.25 -0.22 -2.21
N VAL A 44 6.41 -1.23 -2.46
CA VAL A 44 5.42 -1.70 -1.49
C VAL A 44 6.11 -2.64 -0.51
N PRO A 45 6.15 -2.36 0.80
CA PRO A 45 6.61 -3.34 1.78
C PRO A 45 5.95 -4.71 1.61
N ALA A 46 6.73 -5.78 1.60
CA ALA A 46 6.23 -7.14 1.40
C ALA A 46 5.21 -7.57 2.48
N ALA A 47 5.22 -6.91 3.64
CA ALA A 47 4.26 -7.11 4.72
C ALA A 47 2.84 -6.60 4.41
N PHE A 48 2.68 -5.74 3.41
CA PHE A 48 1.37 -5.23 2.99
C PHE A 48 0.64 -6.22 2.10
N THR A 49 -0.57 -6.57 2.51
CA THR A 49 -1.48 -7.42 1.73
C THR A 49 -2.14 -6.61 0.62
N ASP A 50 -2.63 -7.29 -0.41
CA ASP A 50 -3.33 -6.62 -1.51
C ASP A 50 -4.58 -5.86 -1.01
N GLN A 51 -5.24 -6.36 0.05
CA GLN A 51 -6.35 -5.66 0.70
C GLN A 51 -5.89 -4.38 1.42
N ASP A 52 -4.72 -4.40 2.07
CA ASP A 52 -4.15 -3.20 2.70
C ASP A 52 -3.89 -2.13 1.61
N ILE A 53 -3.37 -2.52 0.45
CA ILE A 53 -3.08 -1.62 -0.67
C ILE A 53 -4.37 -1.09 -1.31
N GLN A 54 -5.37 -1.94 -1.53
CA GLN A 54 -6.69 -1.54 -2.06
C GLN A 54 -7.40 -0.55 -1.13
N HIS A 55 -7.34 -0.78 0.18
CA HIS A 55 -7.91 0.15 1.15
C HIS A 55 -7.15 1.47 1.17
N ALA A 56 -5.82 1.43 1.17
CA ALA A 56 -4.98 2.62 1.06
C ALA A 56 -5.22 3.41 -0.22
N ASP A 57 -5.47 2.75 -1.36
CA ASP A 57 -5.79 3.41 -2.65
C ASP A 57 -7.06 4.27 -2.56
N LEU A 58 -8.05 3.88 -1.74
CA LEU A 58 -9.31 4.60 -1.61
C LEU A 58 -9.24 5.81 -0.66
N VAL A 59 -8.36 5.76 0.34
CA VAL A 59 -8.27 6.78 1.40
C VAL A 59 -7.04 7.66 1.30
N GLY A 60 -6.01 7.20 0.60
CA GLY A 60 -4.76 7.90 0.42
C GLY A 60 -4.85 8.98 -0.65
N MET A 61 -3.91 9.92 -0.62
CA MET A 61 -3.79 10.99 -1.59
C MET A 61 -2.53 10.82 -2.43
N THR A 62 -2.63 11.00 -3.74
CA THR A 62 -1.46 11.03 -4.62
C THR A 62 -0.77 12.38 -4.58
N GLN A 63 0.52 12.39 -4.19
CA GLN A 63 1.34 13.60 -4.15
C GLN A 63 2.57 13.45 -5.04
N THR A 64 2.82 14.46 -5.88
CA THR A 64 4.04 14.56 -6.68
C THR A 64 5.05 15.48 -5.99
N PHE A 65 6.26 15.00 -5.79
CA PHE A 65 7.34 15.72 -5.11
C PHE A 65 8.24 16.46 -6.10
N SER A 66 9.12 17.32 -5.56
CA SER A 66 10.07 18.12 -6.34
C SER A 66 11.06 17.29 -7.17
N ASN A 67 11.33 16.04 -6.77
CA ASN A 67 12.13 15.08 -7.53
C ASN A 67 11.38 14.41 -8.68
N GLY A 68 10.11 14.77 -8.91
CA GLY A 68 9.25 14.22 -9.98
C GLY A 68 8.52 12.93 -9.61
N GLU A 69 8.82 12.32 -8.46
CA GLU A 69 8.15 11.09 -8.03
C GLU A 69 6.72 11.36 -7.57
N THR A 70 5.80 10.46 -7.91
CA THR A 70 4.43 10.52 -7.41
C THR A 70 4.20 9.36 -6.44
N TRP A 71 3.86 9.66 -5.19
CA TRP A 71 3.57 8.64 -4.19
C TRP A 71 2.12 8.70 -3.75
N LEU A 72 1.58 7.55 -3.38
CA LEU A 72 0.41 7.50 -2.51
C LEU A 72 0.86 7.91 -1.10
N THR A 73 0.08 8.75 -0.44
CA THR A 73 0.38 9.29 0.89
C THR A 73 -0.83 9.16 1.82
N LEU A 74 -0.55 8.99 3.10
CA LEU A 74 -1.55 8.96 4.18
C LEU A 74 -0.90 9.46 5.47
N ASP A 75 -1.60 10.28 6.24
CA ASP A 75 -1.10 10.87 7.50
C ASP A 75 0.27 11.58 7.39
N GLY A 76 0.52 12.28 6.28
CA GLY A 76 1.83 12.94 6.09
C GLY A 76 2.98 11.98 5.81
N LYS A 77 2.69 10.71 5.47
CA LYS A 77 3.69 9.68 5.16
C LYS A 77 3.51 9.13 3.77
N ARG A 78 4.61 8.71 3.16
CA ARG A 78 4.64 7.99 1.88
C ARG A 78 4.26 6.53 2.11
N LEU A 79 3.43 6.00 1.23
CA LEU A 79 3.01 4.60 1.22
C LEU A 79 3.75 3.85 0.12
N PHE A 80 3.36 4.10 -1.13
CA PHE A 80 3.85 3.38 -2.30
C PHE A 80 4.11 4.36 -3.44
N LEU A 81 5.13 4.09 -4.24
CA LEU A 81 5.44 4.87 -5.44
C LEU A 81 4.46 4.50 -6.55
N SER A 82 3.92 5.49 -7.24
CA SER A 82 3.12 5.32 -8.46
C SER A 82 4.02 5.65 -9.66
N PRO A 83 4.60 4.66 -10.34
CA PRO A 83 5.40 4.91 -11.53
C PRO A 83 4.53 5.55 -12.64
N PRO A 84 5.13 6.33 -13.56
CA PRO A 84 4.44 6.80 -14.76
C PRO A 84 4.04 5.61 -15.64
N ASP A 85 2.93 5.73 -16.37
CA ASP A 85 2.31 4.61 -17.12
C ASP A 85 3.24 3.95 -18.16
N GLU A 86 4.23 4.69 -18.67
CA GLU A 86 5.19 4.22 -19.67
C GLU A 86 6.44 3.55 -19.07
N GLN A 87 6.61 3.56 -17.74
CA GLN A 87 7.80 3.03 -17.09
C GLN A 87 7.48 1.87 -16.16
N ASP A 88 7.91 0.69 -16.58
CA ASP A 88 7.70 -0.52 -15.80
C ASP A 88 8.50 -0.56 -14.50
N GLN A 89 9.63 0.12 -14.42
CA GLN A 89 10.44 0.17 -13.20
C GLN A 89 10.96 1.59 -13.06
N TRP A 90 10.42 2.32 -12.07
CA TRP A 90 10.93 3.63 -11.71
C TRP A 90 11.83 3.50 -10.49
N ASN A 91 13.11 3.76 -10.66
CA ASN A 91 14.07 3.76 -9.55
C ASN A 91 13.78 4.98 -8.67
N SER A 92 13.22 4.73 -7.50
CA SER A 92 13.04 5.74 -6.47
C SER A 92 14.40 6.26 -6.02
N THR A 93 14.52 7.58 -5.99
CA THR A 93 15.62 8.31 -5.38
C THR A 93 15.50 8.36 -3.85
N GLU A 94 14.34 8.01 -3.28
CA GLU A 94 13.97 8.08 -1.84
C GLU A 94 14.21 9.43 -1.16
N SER A 95 14.62 10.43 -1.95
CA SER A 95 15.16 11.73 -1.54
C SER A 95 14.05 12.72 -1.19
N THR A 96 13.19 12.36 -0.26
CA THR A 96 12.14 13.24 0.28
C THR A 96 12.22 13.25 1.81
N SER A 97 13.24 13.92 2.33
CA SER A 97 13.56 13.96 3.77
C SER A 97 12.42 14.49 4.65
N GLU A 98 11.50 15.27 4.07
CA GLU A 98 10.36 15.85 4.78
C GLU A 98 9.14 14.91 4.88
N TRP A 99 9.14 13.77 4.16
CA TRP A 99 8.02 12.84 4.09
C TRP A 99 8.48 11.41 4.39
N PRO A 100 8.33 10.92 5.63
CA PRO A 100 8.79 9.59 6.00
C PRO A 100 7.94 8.50 5.34
N LEU A 101 8.52 7.31 5.17
CA LEU A 101 7.79 6.12 4.74
C LEU A 101 6.93 5.57 5.89
N MET A 102 5.70 5.16 5.60
CA MET A 102 4.82 4.51 6.55
C MET A 102 5.26 3.06 6.76
N SER A 103 5.41 2.66 8.03
CA SER A 103 5.84 1.31 8.34
C SER A 103 4.69 0.29 8.31
N PRO A 104 5.01 -1.02 8.20
CA PRO A 104 4.01 -2.09 8.31
C PRO A 104 3.11 -2.02 9.55
N SER A 105 3.68 -1.64 10.70
CA SER A 105 2.94 -1.56 11.95
C SER A 105 2.04 -0.32 12.04
N GLU A 106 2.23 0.67 11.17
CA GLU A 106 1.47 1.93 11.17
C GLU A 106 0.27 1.90 10.23
N LEU A 107 0.36 1.17 9.11
CA LEU A 107 -0.67 1.18 8.07
C LEU A 107 -2.02 0.69 8.57
N ARG A 108 -2.09 -0.51 9.15
CA ARG A 108 -3.37 -1.10 9.57
C ARG A 108 -4.09 -0.26 10.63
N PRO A 109 -3.40 0.27 11.67
CA PRO A 109 -4.00 1.25 12.57
C PRO A 109 -4.49 2.52 11.87
N ALA A 110 -3.73 3.04 10.88
CA ALA A 110 -4.16 4.20 10.12
C ALA A 110 -5.44 3.91 9.31
N LEU A 111 -5.48 2.79 8.59
CA LEU A 111 -6.63 2.35 7.79
C LEU A 111 -7.87 2.05 8.64
N ALA A 112 -7.70 1.57 9.88
CA ALA A 112 -8.81 1.27 10.78
C ALA A 112 -9.59 2.51 11.26
N ARG A 113 -9.09 3.73 11.01
CA ARG A 113 -9.83 4.99 11.26
C ARG A 113 -10.89 5.28 10.21
N PHE A 114 -10.85 4.57 9.08
CA PHE A 114 -11.80 4.69 7.99
C PHE A 114 -12.82 3.53 8.03
N PRO A 115 -13.99 3.69 7.39
CA PRO A 115 -14.90 2.57 7.13
C PRO A 115 -14.19 1.40 6.44
N SER A 116 -14.84 0.23 6.42
CA SER A 116 -14.27 -0.92 5.72
C SER A 116 -14.09 -0.64 4.22
N TYR A 117 -13.12 -1.32 3.60
CA TYR A 117 -12.88 -1.22 2.15
C TYR A 117 -14.18 -1.32 1.33
N LYS A 118 -15.06 -2.28 1.68
CA LYS A 118 -16.32 -2.50 0.96
C LYS A 118 -17.28 -1.31 1.08
N GLU A 119 -17.34 -0.67 2.25
CA GLU A 119 -18.17 0.52 2.47
C GLU A 119 -17.61 1.72 1.72
N LEU A 120 -16.29 1.93 1.77
CA LEU A 120 -15.61 2.98 1.02
C LEU A 120 -15.80 2.80 -0.49
N GLU A 121 -15.62 1.59 -1.00
CA GLU A 121 -15.82 1.25 -2.41
C GLU A 121 -17.26 1.52 -2.85
N ALA A 122 -18.26 1.15 -2.04
CA ALA A 122 -19.66 1.45 -2.31
C ALA A 122 -19.92 2.97 -2.38
N GLN A 123 -19.38 3.74 -1.42
CA GLN A 123 -19.50 5.20 -1.37
C GLN A 123 -18.84 5.86 -2.58
N TRP A 124 -17.63 5.45 -2.93
CA TRP A 124 -16.93 5.91 -4.13
C TRP A 124 -17.71 5.60 -5.41
N ASN A 125 -18.31 4.41 -5.50
CA ASN A 125 -19.12 4.03 -6.65
C ASN A 125 -20.40 4.86 -6.76
N SER A 126 -21.03 5.22 -5.64
CA SER A 126 -22.17 6.14 -5.65
C SER A 126 -21.78 7.58 -6.02
N ALA A 127 -20.58 8.02 -5.64
CA ALA A 127 -20.10 9.37 -5.89
C ALA A 127 -19.51 9.58 -7.30
N ARG A 128 -19.30 8.50 -8.07
CA ARG A 128 -18.67 8.52 -9.41
C ARG A 128 -19.34 9.47 -10.43
N GLY A 129 -20.62 9.80 -10.23
CA GLY A 129 -21.32 10.78 -11.07
C GLY A 129 -20.84 12.24 -10.88
N ASP A 130 -20.10 12.52 -9.82
CA ASP A 130 -19.55 13.84 -9.53
C ASP A 130 -18.18 14.04 -10.20
N SER A 131 -18.14 14.94 -11.19
CA SER A 131 -16.93 15.26 -11.96
C SER A 131 -15.77 15.87 -11.17
N THR A 132 -16.02 16.29 -9.91
CA THR A 132 -15.00 16.83 -9.01
C THR A 132 -14.19 15.73 -8.32
N LEU A 133 -14.76 14.52 -8.23
CA LEU A 133 -14.12 13.35 -7.64
C LEU A 133 -13.32 12.58 -8.70
N ARG A 134 -12.02 12.90 -8.79
CA ARG A 134 -11.10 12.21 -9.71
C ARG A 134 -10.46 11.02 -9.01
N ARG A 135 -10.73 9.79 -9.48
CA ARG A 135 -10.03 8.55 -9.10
C ARG A 135 -9.14 8.08 -10.24
N ARG A 136 -8.02 7.41 -9.96
CA ARG A 136 -7.16 6.80 -10.98
C ARG A 136 -7.98 5.86 -11.86
N ASP A 137 -8.09 6.17 -13.14
CA ASP A 137 -8.81 5.39 -14.13
C ASP A 137 -7.87 4.83 -15.22
N ARG A 138 -8.46 4.08 -16.15
CA ARG A 138 -7.82 3.25 -17.18
C ARG A 138 -6.82 3.98 -18.07
N ALA A 139 -6.82 5.31 -18.09
CA ALA A 139 -5.97 6.15 -18.94
C ALA A 139 -4.80 6.80 -18.17
N GLY A 140 -4.54 6.39 -16.92
CA GLY A 140 -3.42 6.90 -16.14
C GLY A 140 -3.57 8.36 -15.66
N CYS A 141 -4.69 9.01 -15.98
CA CYS A 141 -4.87 10.45 -15.82
C CYS A 141 -6.09 10.81 -14.98
N ALA A 142 -6.12 10.33 -13.75
CA ALA A 142 -6.87 11.00 -12.70
C ALA A 142 -6.23 10.69 -11.35
N LYS A 143 -5.21 11.46 -10.98
CA LYS A 143 -4.69 11.44 -9.61
C LYS A 143 -5.84 11.78 -8.67
N GLN A 144 -5.96 11.05 -7.56
CA GLN A 144 -6.83 11.48 -6.48
C GLN A 144 -6.30 12.81 -5.97
N GLN A 145 -7.03 13.88 -6.29
CA GLN A 145 -6.68 15.26 -5.95
C GLN A 145 -7.29 15.70 -4.61
N VAL A 146 -8.25 14.92 -4.11
CA VAL A 146 -8.99 15.22 -2.88
C VAL A 146 -8.83 14.10 -1.86
N SER A 147 -8.63 14.50 -0.62
CA SER A 147 -8.58 13.64 0.57
C SER A 147 -9.92 12.94 0.83
N TRP A 148 -9.92 11.86 1.61
CA TRP A 148 -11.15 11.18 2.00
C TRP A 148 -12.10 12.10 2.77
N GLU A 149 -11.57 12.99 3.60
CA GLU A 149 -12.36 13.99 4.33
C GLU A 149 -13.15 14.90 3.37
N GLU A 150 -12.56 15.29 2.24
CA GLU A 150 -13.24 16.08 1.20
C GLU A 150 -14.31 15.25 0.46
N VAL A 151 -14.07 13.96 0.24
CA VAL A 151 -15.08 13.04 -0.32
C VAL A 151 -16.29 12.94 0.61
N GLN A 152 -16.07 12.85 1.93
CA GLN A 152 -17.16 12.80 2.91
C GLN A 152 -18.00 14.08 2.92
N VAL A 153 -17.36 15.25 2.79
CA VAL A 153 -18.09 16.54 2.68
C VAL A 153 -18.98 16.55 1.44
N LEU A 154 -18.49 16.09 0.29
CA LEU A 154 -19.26 16.02 -0.95
C LEU A 154 -20.44 15.05 -0.84
N LEU A 155 -20.19 13.87 -0.26
CA LEU A 155 -21.23 12.86 -0.02
C LEU A 155 -22.31 13.30 0.97
N SER A 156 -21.98 14.21 1.90
CA SER A 156 -22.94 14.75 2.88
C SER A 156 -23.78 15.91 2.33
N ALA A 157 -23.40 16.45 1.16
CA ALA A 157 -24.07 17.59 0.53
C ALA A 157 -25.03 17.19 -0.62
N ALA A 158 -25.05 15.91 -1.00
CA ALA A 158 -25.90 15.33 -2.03
C ALA A 158 -27.16 14.66 -1.43
#